data_AF-A0A945C943-F1
#
_entry.id   AF-A0A945C943-F1
#
_cell.length_a   1.000
_cell.length_b   1.000
_cell.length_c   1.000
_cell.angle_alpha   90.00
_cell.angle_beta   90.00
_cell.angle_gamma   90.00
#
_symmetry.space_group_name_H-M   'P 1'
#
loop_
_entity.id
_entity.type
_entity.pdbx_description
1 polymer ?
#
loop_
_entity_poly.entity_id
_entity_poly.type
_entity_poly.pdbx_seq_one_letter_code
_entity_poly.pdbx_strand_id
1 'polypeptide(L)'
;MLLITLIFFFRIQPQVPLFYSLARQSQHLTSKNWLFLLPALSLAISLTHLLIIKLIGQSDQLLMKLFAWTTVGVQFMFGLALFRILIIIT
;
A
#
# COMPACT_ATOMS: atom_id res chain seq x y z
N MET A 1 2.01 2.61 6.84
CA MET A 1 0.80 2.39 6.02
C MET A 1 -0.31 1.69 6.81
N LEU A 2 -0.07 0.50 7.37
CA LEU A 2 -1.10 -0.28 8.07
C LEU A 2 -1.78 0.48 9.23
N LEU A 3 -1.01 1.19 10.05
CA LEU A 3 -1.54 2.05 11.12
C LEU A 3 -2.48 3.15 10.59
N ILE A 4 -2.10 3.79 9.47
CA ILE A 4 -2.89 4.86 8.85
C ILE A 4 -4.22 4.28 8.36
N THR A 5 -4.18 3.13 7.68
CA THR A 5 -5.39 2.45 7.23
C THR A 5 -6.29 2.09 8.41
N LEU A 6 -5.75 1.58 9.52
CA LEU A 6 -6.52 1.25 10.73
C LEU A 6 -7.23 2.48 11.34
N ILE A 7 -6.52 3.61 11.47
CA ILE A 7 -7.09 4.85 12.03
C ILE A 7 -8.27 5.32 11.18
N PHE A 8 -8.13 5.32 9.87
CA PHE A 8 -9.19 5.77 8.95
C PHE A 8 -10.29 4.72 8.75
N PHE A 9 -10.01 3.43 8.96
CA PHE A 9 -10.98 2.35 8.76
C PHE A 9 -12.25 2.53 9.59
N PHE A 10 -12.14 3.09 10.80
CA PHE A 10 -13.29 3.38 11.67
C PHE A 10 -14.04 4.67 11.30
N ARG A 11 -13.42 5.57 10.54
CA ARG A 11 -14.06 6.83 10.09
C ARG A 11 -14.73 6.68 8.72
N ILE A 12 -14.25 5.76 7.88
CA ILE A 12 -14.72 5.58 6.51
C ILE A 12 -16.05 4.81 6.47
N GLN A 13 -16.92 5.25 5.54
CA GLN A 13 -18.19 4.59 5.21
C GLN A 13 -18.00 3.09 4.90
N PRO A 14 -18.96 2.22 5.26
CA PRO A 14 -18.82 0.78 5.11
C PRO A 14 -18.66 0.34 3.64
N GLN A 15 -19.19 1.13 2.72
CA GLN A 15 -19.10 0.92 1.29
C GLN A 15 -18.33 2.05 0.63
N VAL A 16 -17.41 1.68 -0.27
CA VAL A 16 -16.45 2.60 -0.87
C VAL A 16 -16.36 2.33 -2.37
N PRO A 17 -16.34 3.36 -3.23
CA PRO A 17 -16.15 3.17 -4.67
C PRO A 17 -14.80 2.52 -4.99
N LEU A 18 -14.79 1.43 -5.75
CA LEU A 18 -13.55 0.88 -6.31
C LEU A 18 -13.03 1.72 -7.49
N PHE A 19 -13.96 2.21 -8.33
CA PHE A 19 -13.67 3.05 -9.49
C PHE A 19 -14.49 4.32 -9.45
N TYR A 20 -13.83 5.46 -9.65
CA TYR A 20 -14.46 6.78 -9.64
C TYR A 20 -14.90 7.27 -11.03
N SER A 21 -14.60 6.52 -12.11
CA SER A 21 -14.74 6.99 -13.50
C SER A 21 -15.85 6.36 -14.34
N LEU A 22 -16.63 5.40 -13.83
CA LEU A 22 -17.68 4.72 -14.62
C LEU A 22 -19.09 5.26 -14.28
N ALA A 23 -19.92 5.45 -15.30
CA ALA A 23 -21.19 6.17 -15.25
C ALA A 23 -22.35 5.47 -14.49
N ARG A 24 -22.15 4.30 -13.86
CA ARG A 24 -23.21 3.54 -13.18
C ARG A 24 -22.95 3.40 -11.67
N GLN A 25 -23.55 4.30 -10.89
CA GLN A 25 -23.43 4.39 -9.42
C GLN A 25 -23.73 3.10 -8.63
N SER A 26 -24.56 2.18 -9.15
CA SER A 26 -25.06 1.04 -8.37
C SER A 26 -24.13 -0.17 -8.27
N GLN A 27 -23.04 -0.24 -9.06
CA GLN A 27 -22.15 -1.41 -9.09
C GLN A 27 -20.74 -1.16 -8.52
N HIS A 28 -20.47 0.02 -7.96
CA HIS A 28 -19.12 0.46 -7.62
C HIS A 28 -18.78 0.35 -6.14
N LEU A 29 -19.81 0.23 -5.32
CA LEU A 29 -19.71 0.20 -3.88
C LEU A 29 -19.27 -1.20 -3.45
N THR A 30 -18.01 -1.31 -3.05
CA THR A 30 -17.44 -2.54 -2.50
C THR A 30 -17.15 -2.37 -1.02
N SER A 31 -16.98 -3.48 -0.30
CA SER A 31 -16.61 -3.45 1.11
C SER A 31 -15.28 -2.73 1.29
N LYS A 32 -15.17 -1.82 2.27
CA LYS A 32 -13.93 -1.10 2.58
C LYS A 32 -12.70 -1.97 2.89
N ASN A 33 -12.85 -3.30 2.99
CA ASN A 33 -11.78 -4.26 3.20
C ASN A 33 -10.69 -4.20 2.11
N TRP A 34 -11.04 -3.81 0.88
CA TRP A 34 -10.05 -3.68 -0.19
C TRP A 34 -8.97 -2.63 0.11
N LEU A 35 -9.23 -1.68 1.02
CA LEU A 35 -8.23 -0.69 1.47
C LEU A 35 -7.02 -1.33 2.13
N PHE A 36 -7.13 -2.56 2.63
CA PHE A 36 -6.00 -3.30 3.18
C PHE A 36 -5.07 -3.90 2.13
N LEU A 37 -5.45 -3.90 0.84
CA LEU A 37 -4.62 -4.43 -0.23
C LEU A 37 -3.27 -3.71 -0.33
N LEU A 38 -3.28 -2.37 -0.30
CA LEU A 38 -2.06 -1.55 -0.38
C LEU A 38 -1.14 -1.78 0.84
N PRO A 39 -1.62 -1.72 2.09
CA PRO A 39 -0.84 -2.11 3.27
C PRO A 39 -0.31 -3.55 3.21
N ALA A 40 -1.11 -4.51 2.75
CA ALA A 40 -0.70 -5.90 2.66
C ALA A 40 0.43 -6.10 1.63
N LEU A 41 0.31 -5.48 0.45
CA LEU A 41 1.38 -5.48 -0.56
C LEU A 41 2.64 -4.78 -0.06
N SER A 42 2.49 -3.63 0.61
CA SER A 42 3.60 -2.92 1.28
C SER A 42 4.35 -3.85 2.23
N LEU A 43 3.64 -4.59 3.09
CA LEU A 43 4.26 -5.56 4.00
C LEU A 43 4.91 -6.72 3.26
N ALA A 44 4.24 -7.27 2.24
CA ALA A 44 4.79 -8.37 1.45
C ALA A 44 6.10 -8.00 0.76
N ILE A 45 6.20 -6.77 0.24
CA ILE A 45 7.42 -6.21 -0.34
C ILE A 45 8.51 -6.03 0.72
N SER A 46 8.16 -5.50 1.89
CA SER A 46 9.13 -5.38 3.01
C SER A 46 9.64 -6.75 3.48
N LEU A 47 8.78 -7.75 3.55
CA LEU A 47 9.16 -9.11 3.93
C LEU A 47 10.06 -9.76 2.87
N THR A 48 9.70 -9.65 1.58
CA THR A 48 10.57 -10.13 0.50
C THR A 48 11.90 -9.39 0.49
N HIS A 49 11.92 -8.09 0.76
CA HIS A 49 13.15 -7.31 0.90
C HIS A 49 14.05 -7.86 2.01
N LEU A 50 13.50 -8.10 3.21
CA LEU A 50 14.24 -8.66 4.34
C LEU A 50 14.76 -10.08 4.04
N LEU A 51 13.97 -10.90 3.35
CA LEU A 51 14.40 -12.24 2.92
C LEU A 51 15.56 -12.15 1.94
N ILE A 52 15.49 -11.26 0.95
CA ILE A 52 16.57 -11.05 -0.04
C ILE A 52 17.84 -10.57 0.64
N ILE A 53 17.74 -9.59 1.55
CA ILE A 53 18.86 -9.13 2.37
C ILE A 53 19.48 -10.27 3.19
N LYS A 54 18.66 -11.16 3.76
CA LYS A 54 19.16 -12.30 4.53
C LYS A 54 19.91 -13.31 3.65
N LEU A 55 19.45 -13.54 2.43
CA LEU A 55 20.05 -14.51 1.51
C LEU A 55 21.32 -13.99 0.81
N ILE A 56 21.35 -12.69 0.53
CA ILE A 56 22.39 -12.05 -0.31
C ILE A 56 23.23 -11.06 0.51
N GLY A 57 23.05 -10.99 1.83
CA GLY A 57 23.63 -9.97 2.71
C GLY A 57 25.16 -9.91 2.80
N GLN A 58 25.87 -10.87 2.20
CA GLN A 58 27.33 -10.84 2.03
C GLN A 58 27.78 -10.21 0.70
N SER A 59 26.85 -9.79 -0.14
CA SER A 59 27.11 -9.15 -1.43
C SER A 59 27.54 -7.69 -1.28
N ASP A 60 27.93 -7.08 -2.40
CA ASP A 60 28.37 -5.69 -2.50
C ASP A 60 27.44 -4.71 -1.77
N GLN A 61 28.04 -3.84 -0.95
CA GLN A 61 27.36 -2.78 -0.22
C GLN A 61 26.59 -1.81 -1.14
N LEU A 62 27.06 -1.61 -2.38
CA LEU A 62 26.36 -0.81 -3.39
C LEU A 62 25.01 -1.43 -3.75
N LEU A 63 24.98 -2.75 -3.97
CA LEU A 63 23.76 -3.48 -4.32
C LEU A 63 22.72 -3.37 -3.19
N MET A 64 23.17 -3.50 -1.93
CA MET A 64 22.32 -3.36 -0.75
C MET A 64 21.73 -1.96 -0.62
N LYS A 65 22.53 -0.91 -0.88
CA LYS A 65 22.07 0.48 -0.88
C LYS A 65 21.05 0.75 -1.97
N LEU A 66 21.29 0.28 -3.19
CA LEU A 66 20.33 0.41 -4.30
C LEU A 66 19.01 -0.25 -3.96
N PHE A 67 19.06 -1.49 -3.46
CA PHE A 67 17.88 -2.26 -3.11
C PHE A 67 17.07 -1.60 -1.98
N ALA A 68 17.75 -1.02 -0.98
CA ALA A 68 17.12 -0.25 0.09
C ALA A 68 16.41 1.00 -0.46
N TRP A 69 17.07 1.77 -1.32
CA TRP A 69 16.47 2.96 -1.93
C TRP A 69 15.28 2.65 -2.82
N THR A 70 15.35 1.59 -3.62
CA THR A 70 14.21 1.11 -4.42
C THR A 70 13.03 0.78 -3.52
N THR A 71 13.28 0.09 -2.41
CA THR A 71 12.23 -0.29 -1.45
C THR A 71 11.61 0.93 -0.80
N VAL A 72 12.40 1.90 -0.37
CA VAL A 72 11.91 3.18 0.15
C VAL A 72 11.04 3.89 -0.90
N GLY A 73 11.48 3.94 -2.15
CA GLY A 73 10.73 4.55 -3.25
C GLY A 73 9.37 3.89 -3.47
N VAL A 74 9.33 2.56 -3.54
CA VAL A 74 8.07 1.79 -3.70
C VAL A 74 7.14 2.01 -2.51
N GLN A 75 7.67 1.97 -1.28
CA GLN A 75 6.87 2.22 -0.07
C GLN A 75 6.30 3.63 -0.04
N PHE A 76 7.08 4.62 -0.48
CA PHE A 76 6.63 5.99 -0.59
C PHE A 76 5.50 6.14 -1.63
N MET A 77 5.65 5.52 -2.81
CA MET A 77 4.59 5.51 -3.84
C MET A 77 3.30 4.87 -3.35
N PHE A 78 3.38 3.74 -2.65
CA PHE A 78 2.23 3.10 -2.03
C PHE A 78 1.60 3.98 -0.94
N GLY A 79 2.42 4.65 -0.13
CA GLY A 79 1.98 5.62 0.87
C GLY A 79 1.17 6.76 0.25
N LEU A 80 1.69 7.36 -0.83
CA LEU A 80 0.99 8.43 -1.57
C LEU A 80 -0.31 7.93 -2.22
N ALA A 81 -0.30 6.74 -2.81
CA ALA A 81 -1.50 6.16 -3.40
C ALA A 81 -2.59 5.92 -2.35
N LEU A 82 -2.22 5.35 -1.20
CA LEU A 82 -3.14 5.14 -0.08
C LEU A 82 -3.68 6.47 0.45
N PHE A 83 -2.80 7.47 0.66
CA PHE A 83 -3.21 8.79 1.13
C PHE A 83 -4.21 9.45 0.18
N ARG A 84 -3.95 9.39 -1.12
CA ARG A 84 -4.87 9.90 -2.15
C ARG A 84 -6.23 9.20 -2.08
N ILE A 85 -6.24 7.88 -1.97
CA ILE A 85 -7.46 7.08 -1.84
C ILE A 85 -8.24 7.51 -0.58
N LEU A 86 -7.56 7.62 0.56
CA LEU A 86 -8.20 8.04 1.82
C LEU A 86 -8.83 9.43 1.74
N ILE A 87 -8.18 10.40 1.07
CA ILE A 87 -8.75 11.74 0.86
C ILE A 87 -10.01 11.70 0.00
N ILE A 88 -10.08 10.84 -1.01
CA ILE A 88 -11.24 10.79 -1.90
C ILE A 88 -12.45 10.14 -1.20
N ILE A 89 -12.19 9.24 -0.25
CA ILE A 89 -13.22 8.45 0.42
C ILE A 89 -13.74 9.12 1.71
N THR A 90 -12.87 9.86 2.40
CA THR A 90 -13.20 10.56 3.66
C THR A 90 -13.94 11.85 3.35
#